data_AF-A0A358A2E1-F1
#
_entry.id   AF-A0A358A2E1-F1
#
_cell.length_a   1.000
_cell.length_b   1.000
_cell.length_c   1.000
_cell.angle_alpha   90.00
_cell.angle_beta   90.00
_cell.angle_gamma   90.00
#
_symmetry.space_group_name_H-M   'P 1'
#
loop_
_entity.id
_entity.type
_entity.pdbx_description
1 polymer ?
#
loop_
_entity_poly.entity_id
_entity_poly.type
_entity_poly.pdbx_seq_one_letter_code
_entity_poly.pdbx_strand_id
1 'polypeptide(L)' 'TDIDDKIIARAQAEGTTESAVATEWKQVYDDVMDALGILRPHDRPHATEYVEEMVEFIQTLIDNGSAYAN' A
#
# COMPACT_ATOMS: atom_id res chain seq x y z
N THR A 1 0.84 2.01 -2.98
CA THR A 1 0.36 0.77 -2.35
C THR A 1 1.54 -0.01 -1.87
N ASP A 2 1.56 -0.30 -0.57
CA ASP A 2 2.66 -0.92 0.17
C ASP A 2 2.22 -2.17 0.94
N ILE A 3 0.93 -2.53 0.87
CA ILE A 3 0.40 -3.85 1.22
C ILE A 3 -0.45 -4.33 0.03
N ASP A 4 -0.15 -5.51 -0.50
CA ASP A 4 -0.88 -6.20 -1.57
C ASP A 4 -0.44 -7.67 -1.63
N ASP A 5 -1.27 -8.56 -2.20
CA ASP A 5 -0.97 -9.98 -2.36
C ASP A 5 0.37 -10.23 -3.06
N LYS A 6 0.73 -9.39 -4.05
CA LYS A 6 2.02 -9.52 -4.75
C LYS A 6 3.21 -9.19 -3.88
N ILE A 7 3.04 -8.23 -2.97
CA ILE A 7 4.10 -7.83 -2.02
C ILE A 7 4.30 -8.95 -0.99
N ILE A 8 3.20 -9.52 -0.47
CA ILE A 8 3.22 -10.67 0.45
C ILE A 8 3.89 -11.89 -0.20
N ALA A 9 3.45 -12.26 -1.40
CA ALA A 9 4.00 -13.40 -2.12
C ALA A 9 5.49 -13.23 -2.40
N ARG A 10 5.93 -12.02 -2.74
CA ARG A 10 7.34 -11.73 -2.99
C ARG A 10 8.18 -11.77 -1.72
N ALA A 11 7.69 -11.16 -0.63
CA ALA A 11 8.37 -11.20 0.66
C ALA A 11 8.60 -12.66 1.13
N GLN A 12 7.58 -13.51 0.97
CA GLN A 12 7.70 -14.95 1.26
C GLN A 12 8.73 -15.65 0.36
N ALA A 13 8.71 -15.39 -0.95
CA ALA A 13 9.64 -16.01 -1.90
C ALA A 13 11.10 -15.60 -1.64
N GLU A 14 11.32 -14.37 -1.19
CA GLU A 14 12.65 -13.79 -0.91
C GLU A 14 13.11 -14.00 0.53
N GLY A 15 12.25 -14.54 1.41
CA GLY A 15 12.58 -14.73 2.83
C GLY A 15 12.77 -13.40 3.58
N THR A 16 12.02 -12.37 3.20
CA THR A 16 12.08 -11.01 3.76
C THR A 16 10.70 -10.55 4.24
N THR A 17 10.58 -9.28 4.62
CA THR A 17 9.30 -8.66 5.03
C THR A 17 8.66 -7.86 3.90
N GLU A 18 7.34 -7.75 3.93
CA GLU A 18 6.55 -6.94 3.00
C GLU A 18 7.01 -5.48 3.00
N SER A 19 7.31 -4.94 4.19
CA SER A 19 7.83 -3.58 4.36
C SER A 19 9.17 -3.38 3.65
N ALA A 20 10.07 -4.37 3.72
CA ALA A 20 11.35 -4.32 3.02
C ALA A 20 11.15 -4.32 1.49
N VAL A 21 10.30 -5.23 0.97
CA VAL A 21 9.96 -5.29 -0.45
C VAL A 21 9.36 -3.96 -0.91
N ALA A 22 8.34 -3.45 -0.21
CA ALA A 22 7.68 -2.20 -0.56
C ALA A 22 8.66 -1.01 -0.56
N THR A 23 9.57 -0.96 0.43
CA THR A 23 10.57 0.11 0.55
C THR A 23 11.59 0.07 -0.59
N GLU A 24 12.10 -1.12 -0.93
CA GLU A 24 13.04 -1.30 -2.03
C GLU A 24 12.44 -0.83 -3.35
N TRP A 25 11.25 -1.34 -3.70
CA TRP A 25 10.60 -1.00 -4.96
C TRP A 25 10.13 0.46 -5.01
N LYS A 26 9.77 1.05 -3.87
CA LYS A 26 9.51 2.48 -3.75
C LYS A 26 10.75 3.30 -4.11
N GLN A 27 11.92 2.93 -3.61
CA GLN A 27 13.17 3.62 -3.95
C GLN A 27 13.50 3.49 -5.44
N VAL A 28 13.37 2.29 -6.00
CA VAL A 28 13.59 2.05 -7.44
C VAL A 28 12.65 2.91 -8.29
N TYR A 29 11.36 2.97 -7.93
CA TYR A 29 10.40 3.82 -8.62
C TYR A 29 10.81 5.29 -8.56
N ASP A 30 11.18 5.76 -7.37
CA ASP A 30 11.61 7.12 -7.10
C ASP A 30 12.82 7.54 -7.94
N ASP A 31 13.83 6.68 -8.02
CA ASP A 31 15.04 6.92 -8.80
C ASP A 31 14.72 7.02 -10.30
N VAL A 32 13.80 6.19 -10.80
CA VAL A 32 13.37 6.23 -12.21
C VAL A 32 12.56 7.51 -12.50
N MET A 33 11.66 7.92 -11.60
CA MET A 33 10.90 9.16 -11.78
C MET A 33 11.82 10.38 -11.81
N ASP A 34 12.81 10.43 -10.92
CA ASP A 34 13.82 11.51 -10.91
C ASP A 34 14.66 11.54 -12.17
N ALA A 35 15.10 10.37 -12.66
CA ALA A 35 15.85 10.26 -13.91
C ALA A 35 15.05 10.73 -15.13
N LEU A 36 13.72 10.62 -15.09
CA LEU A 36 12.81 11.15 -16.11
C LEU A 36 12.46 12.63 -15.92
N GLY A 37 12.96 13.29 -14.86
CA GLY A 37 12.64 14.68 -14.54
C GLY A 37 11.20 14.89 -14.06
N ILE A 38 10.56 13.83 -13.55
CA ILE A 38 9.19 13.90 -13.03
C ILE A 38 9.23 14.49 -11.61
N LEU A 39 8.39 15.49 -11.36
CA LEU A 39 8.27 16.11 -10.05
C LEU A 39 7.68 15.13 -9.03
N ARG A 40 8.23 15.16 -7.82
CA ARG A 40 7.68 14.41 -6.69
C ARG A 40 6.30 14.94 -6.29
N PRO A 41 5.38 14.07 -5.85
CA PRO A 41 4.11 14.52 -5.30
C PRO A 41 4.33 15.26 -3.97
N HIS A 42 3.40 16.17 -3.64
CA HIS A 42 3.42 16.85 -2.33
C HIS A 42 3.12 15.87 -1.19
N ASP A 43 2.17 14.97 -1.41
CA ASP A 43 1.77 13.95 -0.45
C ASP A 43 1.82 12.57 -1.11
N ARG A 44 2.28 11.58 -0.36
CA ARG A 44 2.33 10.18 -0.80
C ARG A 44 1.90 9.26 0.34
N PRO A 45 0.58 9.15 0.59
CA PRO A 45 0.07 8.30 1.66
C PRO A 45 0.35 6.83 1.37
N HIS A 46 0.66 6.08 2.41
CA HIS A 46 0.78 4.63 2.35
C HIS A 46 -0.49 3.95 2.81
N ALA A 47 -0.82 2.80 2.24
CA ALA A 47 -2.01 2.06 2.64
C ALA A 47 -1.89 1.58 4.10
N THR A 48 -0.69 1.20 4.54
CA THR A 48 -0.38 0.85 5.94
C THR A 48 -0.77 1.94 6.95
N GLU A 49 -0.67 3.21 6.55
CA GLU A 49 -0.91 4.36 7.43
C GLU A 49 -2.40 4.66 7.63
N TYR A 50 -3.28 4.10 6.79
CA TYR A 50 -4.72 4.40 6.77
C TYR A 50 -5.60 3.19 7.04
N VAL A 51 -5.03 2.11 7.58
CA VAL A 51 -5.77 0.85 7.81
C VAL A 51 -6.92 1.07 8.79
N GLU A 52 -6.74 1.90 9.82
CA GLU A 52 -7.79 2.19 10.80
C GLU A 52 -8.99 2.88 10.14
N GLU A 53 -8.75 3.90 9.32
CA GLU A 53 -9.80 4.61 8.57
C GLU A 53 -10.48 3.71 7.54
N MET A 54 -9.74 2.78 6.91
CA MET A 54 -10.33 1.78 6.03
C MET A 54 -11.30 0.88 6.81
N VAL A 55 -10.95 0.44 8.02
CA VAL A 55 -11.80 -0.38 8.88
C VAL A 55 -13.06 0.39 9.30
N GLU A 56 -12.93 1.64 9.74
CA GLU A 56 -14.07 2.50 10.10
C GLU A 56 -15.02 2.74 8.92
N PHE A 57 -14.45 2.96 7.74
CA PHE A 57 -15.23 3.12 6.52
C PHE A 57 -16.01 1.84 6.17
N ILE A 58 -15.37 0.68 6.25
CA ILE A 58 -16.02 -0.61 6.03
C ILE A 58 -17.14 -0.84 7.05
N GLN A 59 -16.92 -0.50 8.32
CA GLN A 59 -17.95 -0.60 9.35
C GLN A 59 -19.18 0.27 9.01
N THR A 60 -18.95 1.49 8.53
CA THR A 60 -20.03 2.39 8.08
C THR A 60 -20.84 1.77 6.93
N LEU A 61 -20.18 1.06 6.00
CA LEU A 61 -20.87 0.37 4.92
C LEU A 61 -21.71 -0.81 5.42
N ILE A 62 -21.23 -1.54 6.42
CA ILE A 62 -21.98 -2.63 7.07
C ILE A 62 -23.22 -2.06 7.78
N ASP A 63 -23.04 -1.01 8.58
CA ASP A 63 -24.13 -0.38 9.35
C ASP A 63 -25.25 0.15 8.45
N ASN A 64 -24.89 0.65 7.27
CA ASN A 64 -25.83 1.15 6.27
C ASN A 64 -26.41 0.06 5.36
N GLY A 65 -26.11 -1.22 5.62
CA GLY A 65 -26.59 -2.35 4.80
C GLY A 65 -26.03 -2.40 3.38
N SER A 66 -24.95 -1.67 3.10
CA SER A 66 -24.27 -1.61 1.81
C SER A 66 -23.11 -2.62 1.69
N ALA A 67 -22.70 -3.23 2.81
CA ALA A 67 -21.74 -4.31 2.88
C ALA A 67 -22.21 -5.40 3.84
N TYR A 68 -21.63 -6.59 3.73
CA TYR A 68 -21.92 -7.73 4.58
C TYR A 68 -20.66 -8.59 4.75
N ALA A 69 -20.58 -9.36 5.84
CA ALA A 69 -19.51 -10.33 6.03
C ALA A 69 -19.80 -11.60 5.21
N ASN A 70 -18.79 -12.06 4.46
CA ASN A 70 -18.82 -13.36 3.78
C ASN A 70 -18.41 -14.49 4.72
#